data_AF-A0A844IIT6-F1
#
_entry.id   AF-A0A844IIT6-F1
#
_cell.length_a   1.000
_cell.length_b   1.000
_cell.length_c   1.000
_cell.angle_alpha   90.00
_cell.angle_beta   90.00
_cell.angle_gamma   90.00
#
_symmetry.space_group_name_H-M   'P 1'
#
loop_
_entity.id
_entity.type
_entity.pdbx_description
1 polymer ?
#
loop_
_entity_poly.entity_id
_entity_poly.type
_entity_poly.pdbx_seq_one_letter_code
_entity_poly.pdbx_strand_id
1 'polypeptide(L)'
;MSVYISVELQKQIRHCFADCCAYCHTAESLTVTTFEFEHIIPPSAGGETVFENLCLACPSCNRYKATRQTAIDHRCQLRLQMPYLLASTPTQK
;
A
#
# COMPACT_ATOMS: atom_id res chain seq x y z
N MET A 1 17.11 8.22 3.11
CA MET A 1 17.67 6.95 3.60
C MET A 1 16.68 5.86 3.24
N SER A 2 17.06 4.90 2.41
CA SER A 2 16.24 3.71 2.13
C SER A 2 16.34 2.79 3.35
N VAL A 3 15.20 2.39 3.91
CA VAL A 3 15.16 1.46 5.04
C VAL A 3 15.31 0.04 4.50
N TYR A 4 16.15 -0.75 5.14
CA TYR A 4 16.33 -2.15 4.77
C TYR A 4 15.09 -2.96 5.17
N ILE A 5 14.53 -3.70 4.21
CA ILE A 5 13.42 -4.65 4.42
C ILE A 5 13.99 -6.04 4.17
N SER A 6 13.87 -6.96 5.12
CA SER A 6 14.40 -8.32 4.96
C SER A 6 13.74 -9.05 3.79
N VAL A 7 14.46 -9.98 3.17
CA VAL A 7 13.96 -10.73 2.01
C VAL A 7 12.74 -11.57 2.39
N GLU A 8 12.72 -12.10 3.60
CA GLU A 8 11.60 -12.85 4.16
C GLU A 8 10.36 -11.97 4.27
N LEU A 9 10.51 -10.74 4.78
CA LEU A 9 9.43 -9.78 4.92
C LEU A 9 8.90 -9.32 3.56
N GLN A 10 9.81 -9.06 2.59
CA GLN A 10 9.42 -8.74 1.22
C GLN A 10 8.57 -9.84 0.58
N LYS A 11 8.96 -11.11 0.74
CA LYS A 11 8.20 -12.28 0.25
C LYS A 11 6.83 -12.40 0.91
N GLN A 12 6.77 -12.21 2.23
CA GLN A 12 5.51 -12.25 2.97
C GLN A 12 4.51 -11.19 2.46
N ILE A 13 4.99 -9.96 2.27
CA ILE A 13 4.14 -8.86 1.76
C ILE A 13 3.66 -9.20 0.35
N ARG A 14 4.57 -9.56 -0.57
CA ARG A 14 4.19 -9.92 -1.95
C ARG A 14 3.15 -11.04 -2.00
N HIS A 15 3.34 -12.09 -1.19
CA HIS A 15 2.39 -13.19 -1.08
C HIS A 15 1.03 -12.73 -0.53
N CYS A 16 1.02 -11.91 0.53
CA CYS A 16 -0.22 -11.41 1.14
C CYS A 16 -1.04 -10.54 0.17
N PHE A 17 -0.37 -9.75 -0.67
CA PHE A 17 -1.02 -8.89 -1.65
C PHE A 17 -1.19 -9.56 -3.03
N ALA A 18 -0.80 -10.82 -3.20
CA ALA A 18 -0.81 -11.55 -4.47
C ALA A 18 -0.15 -10.76 -5.62
N ASP A 19 0.96 -10.08 -5.33
CA ASP A 19 1.64 -9.14 -6.25
C ASP A 19 0.72 -8.03 -6.82
N CYS A 20 -0.35 -7.66 -6.10
CA CYS A 20 -1.26 -6.58 -6.46
C CYS A 20 -1.02 -5.33 -5.61
N CYS A 21 -1.37 -4.16 -6.18
CA CYS A 21 -1.27 -2.89 -5.48
C CYS A 21 -2.34 -2.82 -4.39
N ALA A 22 -1.93 -2.48 -3.17
CA ALA A 22 -2.81 -2.31 -2.01
C ALA A 22 -3.85 -1.18 -2.17
N TYR A 23 -3.70 -0.31 -3.17
CA TYR A 23 -4.59 0.84 -3.40
C TYR A 23 -5.49 0.64 -4.61
N CYS A 24 -4.93 0.27 -5.76
CA CYS A 24 -5.67 0.17 -7.02
C CYS A 24 -5.94 -1.27 -7.46
N HIS A 25 -5.44 -2.27 -6.72
CA HIS A 25 -5.62 -3.70 -6.97
C HIS A 25 -5.09 -4.18 -8.32
N THR A 26 -4.35 -3.35 -9.04
CA THR A 26 -3.67 -3.75 -10.27
C THR A 26 -2.57 -4.74 -9.94
N ALA A 27 -2.50 -5.86 -10.65
CA ALA A 27 -1.41 -6.83 -10.55
C ALA A 27 -0.13 -6.25 -11.16
N GLU A 28 1.02 -6.45 -10.51
CA GLU A 28 2.33 -6.03 -11.02
C GLU A 28 2.60 -6.62 -12.41
N SER A 29 2.16 -7.85 -12.66
CA SER A 29 2.27 -8.55 -13.95
C SER A 29 1.57 -7.85 -15.11
N LEU A 30 0.59 -6.97 -14.85
CA LEU A 30 -0.12 -6.18 -15.85
C LEU A 30 0.57 -4.84 -16.11
N THR A 31 1.70 -4.58 -15.47
CA THR A 31 2.43 -3.32 -15.55
C THR A 31 3.89 -3.55 -15.97
N VAL A 32 4.53 -2.50 -16.50
CA VAL A 32 5.96 -2.55 -16.90
C VAL A 32 6.87 -2.12 -15.74
N THR A 33 6.30 -1.80 -14.58
CA THR A 33 7.00 -1.23 -13.44
C THR A 33 6.97 -2.18 -12.26
N THR A 34 8.09 -2.27 -11.54
CA THR A 34 8.13 -2.96 -10.25
C THR A 34 7.37 -2.17 -9.19
N PHE A 35 6.61 -2.87 -8.37
CA PHE A 35 5.92 -2.27 -7.23
C PHE A 35 6.88 -2.10 -6.07
N GLU A 36 6.58 -1.09 -5.25
CA GLU A 36 7.41 -0.65 -4.15
C GLU A 36 6.79 -1.11 -2.83
N PHE A 37 7.65 -1.44 -1.87
CA PHE A 37 7.23 -1.67 -0.49
C PHE A 37 7.03 -0.32 0.18
N GLU A 38 5.78 0.04 0.39
CA GLU A 38 5.39 1.33 0.93
C GLU A 38 5.01 1.23 2.40
N HIS A 39 5.51 2.17 3.21
CA HIS A 39 5.05 2.34 4.58
C HIS A 39 3.69 3.02 4.64
N ILE A 40 2.76 2.39 5.33
CA ILE A 40 1.42 2.93 5.59
C ILE A 40 1.53 4.23 6.41
N ILE A 41 2.21 4.13 7.55
CA ILE A 41 2.69 5.25 8.37
C ILE A 41 4.13 5.54 7.91
N PRO A 42 4.42 6.71 7.33
CA PRO A 42 5.75 7.01 6.84
C PRO A 42 6.77 7.04 7.99
N PRO A 43 8.06 6.71 7.74
CA PRO A 43 9.09 6.76 8.77
C PRO A 43 9.24 8.14 9.43
N SER A 44 8.95 9.22 8.69
CA SER A 44 8.95 10.59 9.22
C SER A 44 7.87 10.86 10.28
N ALA A 45 6.83 10.04 10.33
CA ALA A 45 5.78 10.07 11.34
C ALA A 45 5.98 8.99 12.43
N GLY A 46 7.15 8.36 12.48
CA GLY A 46 7.46 7.29 13.45
C GLY A 46 7.00 5.90 13.00
N GLY A 47 6.71 5.70 11.72
CA GLY A 47 6.30 4.40 11.19
C GLY A 47 7.43 3.36 11.19
N GLU A 48 7.15 2.18 11.74
CA GLU A 48 8.10 1.07 11.82
C GLU A 48 8.14 0.26 10.53
N THR A 49 9.26 -0.43 10.27
CA THR A 49 9.40 -1.32 9.10
C THR A 49 9.01 -2.74 9.49
N VAL A 50 7.71 -2.92 9.71
CA VAL A 50 7.08 -4.17 10.13
C VAL A 50 5.98 -4.55 9.14
N PHE A 51 5.59 -5.84 9.13
CA PHE A 51 4.61 -6.37 8.18
C PHE A 51 3.29 -5.60 8.22
N GLU A 52 2.82 -5.22 9.40
CA GLU A 52 1.55 -4.52 9.64
C GLU A 52 1.56 -3.09 9.11
N ASN A 53 2.74 -2.49 8.93
CA ASN A 53 2.91 -1.12 8.45
C ASN A 53 3.45 -1.06 7.01
N LEU A 54 3.60 -2.20 6.34
CA LEU A 54 4.09 -2.28 4.97
C LEU A 54 3.01 -2.82 4.04
N CYS A 55 2.98 -2.27 2.83
CA CYS A 55 2.10 -2.73 1.78
C CYS A 55 2.81 -2.70 0.43
N LEU A 56 2.27 -3.41 -0.56
CA LEU A 56 2.77 -3.38 -1.93
C LEU A 56 2.03 -2.29 -2.71
N ALA A 57 2.76 -1.35 -3.31
CA ALA A 57 2.16 -0.19 -3.99
C ALA A 57 2.76 0.00 -5.39
N CYS A 58 1.91 0.30 -6.37
CA CYS A 58 2.40 0.71 -7.68
C CYS A 58 3.01 2.13 -7.60
N PRO A 59 3.97 2.49 -8.48
CA PRO A 59 4.64 3.79 -8.41
C PRO A 59 3.70 5.00 -8.48
N SER A 60 2.56 4.86 -9.17
CA SER A 60 1.54 5.91 -9.25
C SER A 60 0.79 6.09 -7.94
N CYS A 61 0.36 5.00 -7.29
CA CYS A 61 -0.33 5.06 -6.01
C CYS A 61 0.61 5.47 -4.88
N ASN A 62 1.84 4.94 -4.84
CA ASN A 62 2.84 5.33 -3.86
C ASN A 62 3.14 6.83 -3.93
N ARG A 63 3.39 7.37 -5.13
CA ARG A 63 3.59 8.82 -5.33
C ARG A 63 2.34 9.62 -4.98
N TYR A 64 1.15 9.10 -5.26
CA TYR A 64 -0.08 9.76 -4.84
C TYR A 64 -0.16 9.79 -3.31
N LYS A 65 -0.06 8.66 -2.61
CA LYS A 65 -0.11 8.66 -1.15
C LYS A 65 0.98 9.56 -0.56
N ALA A 66 2.23 9.38 -0.97
CA ALA A 66 3.39 10.09 -0.41
C ALA A 66 3.36 10.01 1.13
N THR A 67 3.33 11.16 1.82
CA THR A 67 3.25 11.23 3.28
C THR A 67 1.81 11.29 3.83
N ARG A 68 0.80 11.20 2.96
CA ARG A 68 -0.61 11.24 3.38
C ARG A 68 -0.96 9.94 4.10
N GLN A 69 -1.47 10.08 5.32
CA GLN A 69 -1.95 8.95 6.12
C GLN A 69 -3.47 8.83 6.09
N THR A 70 -4.16 9.86 5.60
CA THR A 70 -5.62 9.87 5.49
C THR A 70 -6.08 10.33 4.12
N ALA A 71 -7.20 9.76 3.66
CA ALA A 71 -7.96 10.23 2.52
C ALA A 71 -9.39 10.55 2.95
N ILE A 72 -10.06 11.39 2.17
CA ILE A 72 -11.50 11.59 2.28
C ILE A 72 -12.13 10.58 1.32
N ASP A 73 -13.00 9.71 1.83
CA ASP A 73 -13.88 8.94 0.95
C ASP A 73 -14.96 9.87 0.42
N HIS A 74 -14.98 10.06 -0.89
CA HIS A 74 -15.90 10.98 -1.54
C HIS A 74 -17.35 10.47 -1.57
N ARG A 75 -17.59 9.18 -1.27
CA ARG A 75 -18.94 8.60 -1.22
C ARG A 75 -19.65 8.96 0.08
N CYS A 76 -18.92 9.02 1.19
CA CYS A 76 -19.47 9.25 2.53
C CYS A 76 -18.90 10.51 3.21
N GLN A 77 -17.96 11.22 2.59
CA GLN A 77 -17.24 12.39 3.14
C GLN A 77 -16.50 12.13 4.46
N LEU A 78 -16.17 10.88 4.75
CA LEU A 78 -15.44 10.49 5.96
C LEU A 78 -13.93 10.49 5.71
N ARG A 79 -13.17 10.94 6.72
CA ARG A 79 -11.69 10.83 6.72
C ARG A 79 -11.29 9.45 7.20
N LEU A 80 -10.51 8.73 6.40
CA LEU A 80 -10.15 7.34 6.62
C LEU A 80 -8.64 7.15 6.54
N GLN A 81 -8.10 6.23 7.33
CA GLN A 81 -6.68 5.87 7.27
C GLN A 81 -6.39 5.06 6.00
N MET A 82 -5.33 5.45 5.28
CA MET A 82 -4.79 4.65 4.18
C MET A 82 -3.95 3.49 4.74
N PRO A 83 -3.76 2.38 4.00
CA PRO A 83 -4.42 1.99 2.75
C PRO A 83 -5.85 1.54 3.06
N TYR A 84 -6.82 2.10 2.34
CA TYR A 84 -8.23 1.90 2.65
C TYR A 84 -8.79 0.54 2.19
N LEU A 85 -7.95 -0.49 2.06
CA LEU A 85 -8.34 -1.76 1.46
C LEU A 85 -7.96 -2.93 2.34
N LEU A 86 -8.75 -3.08 3.41
CA LEU A 86 -9.12 -4.41 3.89
C LEU A 86 -10.65 -4.62 4.03
N ALA A 87 -11.54 -3.69 3.66
CA ALA A 87 -12.96 -3.91 3.98
C ALA A 87 -14.07 -3.35 3.06
N SER A 88 -13.83 -2.71 1.91
CA SER A 88 -14.98 -2.14 1.17
C SER A 88 -14.74 -1.81 -0.30
N THR A 89 -14.49 -2.83 -1.13
CA THR A 89 -15.22 -2.89 -2.42
C THR A 89 -15.80 -4.29 -2.62
N PRO A 90 -17.12 -4.42 -2.87
CA PRO A 90 -17.70 -5.68 -3.26
C PRO A 90 -17.13 -6.05 -4.63
N THR A 91 -16.75 -7.31 -4.77
CA THR A 91 -16.73 -8.06 -6.03
C THR A 91 -17.68 -7.45 -7.07
N GLN A 92 -17.13 -6.84 -8.12
CA GLN A 92 -17.89 -6.56 -9.33
C GLN A 92 -18.36 -7.91 -9.89
N LYS A 93 -19.67 -8.04 -10.07
CA LYS A 93 -20.28 -8.99 -11.00
C LYS A 93 -20.64 -8.22 -12.26
#